data_AF-A0A0L0V5R1-F1
#
_entry.id   AF-A0A0L0V5R1-F1
#
_cell.length_a   1.000
_cell.length_b   1.000
_cell.length_c   1.000
_cell.angle_alpha   90.00
_cell.angle_beta   90.00
_cell.angle_gamma   90.00
#
_symmetry.space_group_name_H-M   'P 1'
#
loop_
_entity.id
_entity.type
_entity.pdbx_description
1 polymer ?
#
loop_
_entity_poly.entity_id
_entity_poly.type
_entity_poly.pdbx_seq_one_letter_code
_entity_poly.pdbx_strand_id
1 'polypeptide(L)'
;MQEAPATNQNSAQPAQKDQDRNPSQFYKPILETTMACKLNVEHVYRKAVEEAIERNQRQQELEKKIVADPSLTEESKPRQLINLGKTESKFLRLRRTRLGSINFRTIEVIGKGAFGEV
;
A
#
# COMPACT_ATOMS: atom_id res chain seq x y z
N MET A 1 22.82 24.47 -54.91
CA MET A 1 22.27 23.63 -53.83
C MET A 1 23.46 23.07 -53.08
N GLN A 2 23.72 23.60 -51.88
CA GLN A 2 24.93 23.35 -51.11
C GLN A 2 24.50 22.90 -49.71
N GLU A 3 25.13 21.82 -49.23
CA GLU A 3 24.77 21.08 -48.01
C GLU A 3 24.92 21.91 -46.73
N ALA A 4 24.09 21.61 -45.73
CA ALA A 4 24.24 22.09 -44.36
C ALA A 4 24.37 20.88 -43.41
N PRO A 5 25.37 20.84 -42.50
CA PRO A 5 25.59 19.72 -41.59
C PRO A 5 24.69 19.79 -40.36
N ALA A 6 24.10 18.65 -40.00
CA ALA A 6 23.40 18.45 -38.73
C ALA A 6 24.39 18.54 -37.56
N THR A 7 24.27 19.60 -36.77
CA THR A 7 25.00 19.75 -35.50
C THR A 7 24.06 19.30 -34.38
N ASN A 8 24.09 18.02 -34.01
CA ASN A 8 23.40 17.52 -32.82
C ASN A 8 24.40 17.47 -31.66
N GLN A 9 24.51 18.58 -30.94
CA GLN A 9 25.22 18.63 -29.66
C GLN A 9 24.33 18.00 -28.59
N ASN A 10 24.48 16.69 -28.42
CA ASN A 10 23.92 15.98 -27.29
C ASN A 10 24.75 16.35 -26.04
N SER A 11 24.38 17.45 -25.39
CA SER A 11 24.99 17.87 -24.13
C SER A 11 24.46 17.00 -23.00
N ALA A 12 25.16 15.89 -22.74
CA ALA A 12 25.06 15.19 -21.48
C ALA A 12 25.50 16.16 -20.37
N GLN A 13 24.52 16.77 -19.70
CA GLN A 13 24.80 17.61 -18.52
C GLN A 13 25.43 16.73 -17.43
N PRO A 14 26.55 17.15 -16.83
CA PRO A 14 27.20 16.39 -15.77
C PRO A 14 26.26 16.34 -14.55
N ALA A 15 26.05 15.13 -14.01
CA ALA A 15 25.36 14.92 -12.76
C ALA A 15 25.99 15.80 -11.67
N GLN A 16 25.27 16.80 -11.19
CA GLN A 16 25.73 17.71 -10.14
C GLN A 16 26.02 16.89 -8.88
N LYS A 17 27.31 16.72 -8.59
CA LYS A 17 27.81 16.15 -7.35
C LYS A 17 27.66 17.14 -6.20
N ASP A 18 27.09 16.63 -5.13
CA ASP A 18 27.30 16.97 -3.72
C ASP A 18 27.23 18.45 -3.34
N GLN A 19 26.01 18.90 -3.06
CA GLN A 19 25.81 19.91 -2.02
C GLN A 19 26.14 19.27 -0.66
N ASP A 20 26.98 19.92 0.15
CA ASP A 20 27.31 19.50 1.51
C ASP A 20 26.03 19.33 2.34
N ARG A 21 25.58 18.08 2.50
CA ARG A 21 24.36 17.75 3.24
C ARG A 21 24.62 17.88 4.73
N ASN A 22 24.34 19.03 5.30
CA ASN A 22 24.43 19.25 6.73
C ASN A 22 23.04 19.26 7.40
N PRO A 23 22.54 18.12 7.92
CA PRO A 23 21.21 18.05 8.52
C PRO A 23 21.08 18.87 9.81
N SER A 24 22.19 19.27 10.44
CA SER A 24 22.16 20.09 11.66
C SER A 24 21.68 21.53 11.45
N GLN A 25 21.58 21.98 10.20
CA GLN A 25 21.13 23.33 9.83
C GLN A 25 19.61 23.49 9.89
N PHE A 26 18.85 22.40 9.99
CA PHE A 26 17.39 22.43 10.01
C PHE A 26 16.83 22.43 11.43
N TYR A 27 15.68 23.10 11.60
CA TYR A 27 14.95 23.11 12.86
C TYR A 27 14.51 21.69 13.28
N LYS A 28 14.53 21.40 14.59
CA LYS A 28 14.19 20.08 15.15
C LYS A 28 12.87 19.47 14.63
N PRO A 29 11.75 20.21 14.51
CA PRO A 29 10.49 19.63 13.99
C PRO A 29 10.60 19.13 12.54
N ILE A 30 11.46 19.76 11.73
CA ILE A 30 11.70 19.37 10.34
C ILE A 30 12.49 18.05 10.32
N LEU A 31 13.48 17.89 11.20
CA LEU A 31 14.25 16.65 11.34
C LEU A 31 13.37 15.50 11.80
N GLU A 32 12.51 15.72 12.79
CA GLU A 32 11.54 14.72 13.28
C GLU A 32 10.55 14.31 12.18
N THR A 33 9.98 15.28 11.46
CA THR A 33 9.05 15.00 10.35
C THR A 33 9.75 14.25 9.21
N THR A 34 11.02 14.60 8.93
CA THR A 34 11.84 13.91 7.91
C THR A 34 12.11 12.47 8.32
N MET A 35 12.46 12.24 9.59
CA MET A 35 12.67 10.90 10.13
C MET A 35 11.39 10.06 10.09
N ALA A 36 10.26 10.64 10.51
CA ALA A 36 8.95 9.99 10.44
C ALA A 36 8.55 9.66 8.99
N CYS A 37 8.80 10.57 8.05
CA CYS A 37 8.56 10.36 6.63
C CYS A 37 9.42 9.21 6.10
N LYS A 38 10.72 9.19 6.39
CA LYS A 38 11.63 8.10 6.01
C LYS A 38 11.12 6.74 6.50
N LEU A 39 10.80 6.64 7.79
CA LEU A 39 10.30 5.40 8.39
C LEU A 39 8.96 4.98 7.77
N ASN A 40 8.06 5.93 7.51
CA ASN A 40 6.77 5.65 6.90
C ASN A 40 6.93 5.13 5.46
N VAL A 41 7.80 5.74 4.66
CA VAL A 41 8.07 5.30 3.29
C VAL A 41 8.65 3.88 3.28
N GLU A 42 9.67 3.61 4.09
CA GLU A 42 10.25 2.28 4.22
C GLU A 42 9.21 1.23 4.65
N HIS A 43 8.36 1.58 5.62
CA HIS A 43 7.30 0.70 6.09
C HIS A 43 6.23 0.43 5.02
N VAL A 44 5.74 1.47 4.34
CA VAL A 44 4.70 1.36 3.32
C VAL A 44 5.15 0.44 2.18
N TYR A 45 6.37 0.61 1.67
CA TYR A 45 6.86 -0.22 0.58
C TYR A 45 7.15 -1.66 1.01
N ARG A 46 7.76 -1.86 2.18
CA ARG A 46 7.96 -3.21 2.73
C ARG A 46 6.63 -3.96 2.85
N LYS A 47 5.65 -3.32 3.49
CA LYS A 47 4.31 -3.89 3.69
C LYS A 47 3.58 -4.14 2.37
N ALA A 48 3.68 -3.22 1.40
CA ALA A 48 3.04 -3.38 0.09
C ALA A 48 3.56 -4.61 -0.67
N VAL A 49 4.86 -4.90 -0.56
CA VAL A 49 5.47 -6.09 -1.17
C VAL A 49 4.99 -7.36 -0.46
N GLU A 50 5.05 -7.39 0.87
CA GLU A 50 4.56 -8.52 1.68
C GLU A 50 3.10 -8.86 1.35
N GLU A 51 2.22 -7.86 1.35
CA GLU A 51 0.80 -8.05 1.02
C GLU A 51 0.56 -8.51 -0.43
N ALA A 52 1.44 -8.13 -1.38
CA ALA A 52 1.36 -8.61 -2.75
C ALA A 52 1.78 -10.08 -2.86
N ILE A 53 2.83 -10.49 -2.15
CA ILE A 53 3.28 -11.88 -2.08
C ILE A 53 2.19 -12.75 -1.46
N GLU A 54 1.64 -12.35 -0.32
CA GLU A 54 0.58 -13.10 0.36
C GLU A 54 -0.68 -13.23 -0.49
N ARG A 55 -1.04 -12.21 -1.27
CA ARG A 55 -2.19 -12.28 -2.19
C ARG A 55 -1.97 -13.33 -3.27
N ASN A 56 -0.78 -13.35 -3.87
CA ASN A 56 -0.42 -14.35 -4.87
C ASN A 56 -0.38 -15.75 -4.26
N GLN A 57 0.11 -15.88 -3.04
CA GLN A 57 0.14 -17.16 -2.33
C GLN A 57 -1.28 -17.70 -2.08
N ARG A 58 -2.21 -16.86 -1.59
CA ARG A 58 -3.61 -17.27 -1.40
C ARG A 58 -4.29 -17.69 -2.71
N GLN A 59 -3.98 -17.01 -3.81
CA GLN A 59 -4.45 -17.41 -5.13
C GLN A 59 -3.92 -18.79 -5.53
N GLN A 60 -2.61 -19.00 -5.44
CA GLN A 60 -1.99 -20.27 -5.77
C GLN A 60 -2.48 -21.41 -4.88
N GLU A 61 -2.69 -21.17 -3.59
CA GLU A 61 -3.26 -22.14 -2.66
C GLU A 61 -4.68 -22.53 -3.06
N LEU A 62 -5.52 -21.57 -3.49
CA LEU A 62 -6.87 -21.88 -3.97
C LEU A 62 -6.84 -22.66 -5.28
N GLU A 63 -5.99 -22.28 -6.22
CA GLU A 63 -5.83 -23.00 -7.50
C GLU A 63 -5.39 -24.45 -7.26
N LYS A 64 -4.41 -24.68 -6.37
CA LYS A 64 -3.99 -26.02 -5.95
C LYS A 64 -5.14 -26.82 -5.33
N LYS A 65 -5.94 -26.20 -4.46
CA LYS A 65 -7.11 -26.85 -3.85
C LYS A 65 -8.17 -27.23 -4.89
N ILE A 66 -8.44 -26.35 -5.85
CA ILE A 66 -9.39 -26.60 -6.95
C ILE A 66 -8.92 -27.77 -7.83
N VAL A 67 -7.62 -27.87 -8.12
CA VAL A 67 -7.06 -28.98 -8.91
C VAL A 67 -7.06 -30.29 -8.12
N ALA A 68 -6.80 -30.23 -6.81
CA ALA A 68 -6.74 -31.40 -5.95
C ALA A 68 -8.13 -32.00 -5.63
N ASP A 69 -9.22 -31.25 -5.83
CA ASP A 69 -10.58 -31.69 -5.52
C ASP A 69 -11.30 -32.22 -6.78
N PRO A 70 -11.38 -33.55 -6.98
CA PRO A 70 -12.04 -34.15 -8.14
C PRO A 70 -13.56 -34.07 -8.07
N SER A 71 -14.15 -33.69 -6.93
CA SER A 71 -15.60 -33.56 -6.77
C SER A 71 -16.15 -32.24 -7.34
N LEU A 72 -15.25 -31.31 -7.69
CA LEU A 72 -15.63 -29.97 -8.10
C LEU A 72 -15.99 -29.91 -9.59
N THR A 73 -17.25 -29.57 -9.87
CA THR A 73 -17.77 -29.39 -11.23
C THR A 73 -17.08 -28.22 -11.94
N GLU A 74 -16.93 -28.31 -13.26
CA GLU A 74 -16.34 -27.23 -14.09
C GLU A 74 -17.01 -25.87 -13.89
N GLU A 75 -18.30 -25.83 -13.55
CA GLU A 75 -19.04 -24.59 -13.26
C GLU A 75 -18.75 -24.01 -11.86
N SER A 76 -18.34 -24.86 -10.90
CA SER A 76 -18.05 -24.45 -9.53
C SER A 76 -16.65 -23.85 -9.39
N LYS A 77 -15.70 -24.26 -10.24
CA LYS A 77 -14.34 -23.71 -10.31
C LYS A 77 -14.29 -22.18 -10.50
N PRO A 78 -14.94 -21.58 -11.52
CA PRO A 78 -14.93 -20.13 -11.70
C PRO A 78 -15.66 -19.38 -10.57
N ARG A 79 -16.69 -19.99 -9.97
CA ARG A 79 -17.41 -19.39 -8.83
C ARG A 79 -16.48 -19.21 -7.61
N GLN A 80 -15.61 -20.19 -7.33
CA GLN A 80 -14.64 -20.09 -6.24
C GLN A 80 -13.61 -18.98 -6.48
N LEU A 81 -13.09 -18.86 -7.71
CA LEU A 81 -12.16 -17.78 -8.09
C LEU A 81 -12.80 -16.39 -7.95
N ILE A 82 -14.06 -16.24 -8.38
CA ILE A 82 -14.82 -15.00 -8.22
C ILE A 82 -15.01 -14.66 -6.73
N ASN A 83 -15.30 -15.66 -5.90
CA ASN A 83 -15.48 -15.46 -4.46
C ASN A 83 -14.17 -15.04 -3.77
N LEU A 84 -13.02 -15.56 -4.20
CA LEU A 84 -11.72 -15.09 -3.75
C LEU A 84 -11.52 -13.61 -4.09
N GLY A 85 -11.77 -13.21 -5.35
CA GLY A 85 -11.66 -11.81 -5.78
C GLY A 85 -12.58 -10.87 -5.00
N LYS A 86 -13.81 -11.29 -4.69
CA LYS A 86 -14.75 -10.54 -3.83
C LYS A 86 -14.22 -10.38 -2.41
N THR A 87 -13.61 -11.42 -1.86
CA THR A 87 -13.05 -11.41 -0.50
C THR A 87 -11.84 -10.48 -0.41
N GLU A 88 -10.92 -10.55 -1.37
CA GLU A 88 -9.76 -9.63 -1.47
C GLU A 88 -10.22 -8.18 -1.64
N SER A 89 -11.24 -7.94 -2.47
CA SER A 89 -11.83 -6.60 -2.64
C SER A 89 -12.45 -6.07 -1.34
N LYS A 90 -13.13 -6.94 -0.57
CA LYS A 90 -13.69 -6.59 0.74
C LYS A 90 -12.58 -6.27 1.75
N PHE A 91 -11.49 -7.02 1.75
CA PHE A 91 -10.32 -6.75 2.59
C PHE A 91 -9.71 -5.37 2.29
N LEU A 92 -9.46 -5.07 1.02
CA LEU A 92 -8.94 -3.75 0.61
C LEU A 92 -9.91 -2.62 0.96
N ARG A 93 -11.21 -2.85 0.82
CA ARG A 93 -12.24 -1.90 1.23
C ARG A 93 -12.19 -1.65 2.73
N LEU A 94 -12.17 -2.71 3.55
CA LEU A 94 -12.08 -2.60 5.00
C LEU A 94 -10.83 -1.83 5.43
N ARG A 95 -9.68 -2.09 4.80
CA ARG A 95 -8.43 -1.38 5.06
C ARG A 95 -8.52 0.13 4.76
N ARG A 96 -9.32 0.52 3.78
CA ARG A 96 -9.52 1.94 3.43
C ARG A 96 -10.54 2.63 4.32
N THR A 97 -11.54 1.91 4.83
CA THR A 97 -12.62 2.49 5.64
C THR A 97 -12.06 3.01 6.96
N ARG A 98 -12.29 4.31 7.24
CA ARG A 98 -11.99 4.94 8.53
C ARG A 98 -13.30 5.16 9.27
N LEU A 99 -13.50 4.45 10.38
CA LEU A 99 -14.63 4.63 11.27
C LEU A 99 -14.20 5.49 12.46
N GLY A 100 -15.02 6.47 12.81
CA GLY A 100 -14.90 7.32 13.99
C GLY A 100 -16.25 7.50 14.69
N SER A 101 -16.28 8.26 15.79
CA SER A 101 -17.48 8.45 16.64
C SER A 101 -18.73 8.88 15.87
N ILE A 102 -18.59 9.71 14.83
CA ILE A 102 -19.70 10.16 13.97
C ILE A 102 -20.46 9.04 13.25
N ASN A 103 -19.86 7.85 13.13
CA ASN A 103 -20.51 6.69 12.48
C ASN A 103 -21.39 5.89 13.45
N PHE A 104 -21.39 6.24 14.73
CA PHE A 104 -22.09 5.53 15.78
C PHE A 104 -23.10 6.46 16.43
N ARG A 105 -24.28 5.93 16.72
CA ARG A 105 -25.28 6.60 17.56
C ARG A 105 -25.20 6.00 18.95
N THR A 106 -24.85 6.81 19.95
CA THR A 106 -24.95 6.40 21.35
C THR A 106 -26.42 6.16 21.67
N ILE A 107 -26.74 4.95 22.12
CA ILE A 107 -28.11 4.56 22.47
C ILE A 107 -28.35 4.89 23.94
N GLU A 108 -27.45 4.44 24.81
CA GLU A 108 -27.51 4.64 26.25
C GLU A 108 -26.10 4.59 26.83
N VAL A 109 -25.89 5.22 27.99
CA VAL A 109 -24.65 5.13 28.76
C VAL A 109 -24.83 4.08 29.85
N ILE A 110 -23.99 3.05 29.81
CA ILE A 110 -24.02 1.89 30.70
C ILE A 110 -23.16 2.14 31.94
N GLY A 111 -22.08 2.91 31.83
CA GLY A 111 -21.20 3.20 32.96
C GLY A 111 -20.37 4.47 32.79
N LYS A 112 -20.08 5.14 33.91
CA LYS A 112 -19.21 6.32 33.97
C LYS A 112 -18.07 6.08 34.95
N GLY A 113 -16.83 6.24 34.49
CA GLY A 113 -15.62 6.10 35.30
C GLY A 113 -14.68 7.29 35.14
N ALA A 114 -13.55 7.27 35.85
CA ALA A 114 -12.56 8.36 35.81
C ALA A 114 -11.93 8.58 34.42
N PHE A 115 -11.99 7.58 33.53
CA PHE A 115 -11.41 7.61 32.19
C PHE A 115 -12.43 7.80 31.06
N GLY A 116 -13.71 7.99 31.38
CA GLY A 116 -14.76 8.24 30.39
C GLY A 116 -16.05 7.45 30.64
N GLU A 117 -16.90 7.45 29.63
CA GLU A 117 -18.20 6.78 29.60
C GLU A 117 -18.21 5.62 28.60
N VAL A 118 -18.99 4.59 28.91
CA VAL A 118 -19.26 3.41 28.06
C VAL A 118 -20.75 3.18 27.97
#